data_AF-A0A5B8HRB3-F1
#
_entry.id   AF-A0A5B8HRB3-F1
#
_cell.length_a   1.000
_cell.length_b   1.000
_cell.length_c   1.000
_cell.angle_alpha   90.00
_cell.angle_beta   90.00
_cell.angle_gamma   90.00
#
_symmetry.space_group_name_H-M   'P 1'
#
loop_
_entity.id
_entity.type
_entity.pdbx_description
1 polymer ?
#
loop_
_entity_poly.entity_id
_entity_poly.type
_entity_poly.pdbx_seq_one_letter_code
_entity_poly.pdbx_strand_id
1 'polypeptide(L)'
;MQLTNLSNKTSKQVATEIIESLEQHWSIDLKSIISNEAISEEDRIKRLRAKILEAALAGIDEFDADAGIAPRTGQYDTLAESVLRGDAIEIEPNFSVTEHNYNIICGYKGADVYNYVFNLSKRLEAMSKAQTPGQLAVETISAGLISVGTAWAKLTWSAWRTGGQTLLQACRTGVTQLGLKTAITVVVIVLTAIITYLLIDNPKKILGVVFNNTDDHLVVNNWKNSGGDLYMEHGVMVNFMEDHADGDLDSPLIQIRKRYFFEAGDPDNCIFGGIYFGDRNVGLRGSEGVMIFSSYGNNNIKVAHQFAVPYTNDNGTNMRKINGPVDLPSLFREMYNGRNTRVDINEGGYRLLSTVNDPRGGVVGLIAAIQKNS
;
A
#
# COMPACT_ATOMS: atom_id res chain seq x y z
N MET A 1 -3.55 -4.10 -18.35
CA MET A 1 -3.13 -2.86 -17.65
C MET A 1 -1.85 -2.36 -18.30
N GLN A 2 -1.84 -1.16 -18.88
CA GLN A 2 -0.63 -0.56 -19.47
C GLN A 2 0.08 0.29 -18.41
N LEU A 3 1.36 0.00 -18.14
CA LEU A 3 2.17 0.82 -17.24
C LEU A 3 2.71 2.03 -18.03
N THR A 4 2.61 3.22 -17.46
CA THR A 4 3.33 4.37 -17.99
C THR A 4 4.81 4.15 -17.73
N ASN A 5 5.64 4.32 -18.75
CA ASN A 5 7.08 4.19 -18.59
C ASN A 5 7.63 5.39 -17.79
N LEU A 6 8.08 5.13 -16.57
CA LEU A 6 8.69 6.13 -15.68
C LEU A 6 10.22 6.01 -15.65
N SER A 7 10.84 5.21 -16.53
CA SER A 7 12.28 4.94 -16.53
C SER A 7 13.16 6.18 -16.66
N ASN A 8 12.62 7.27 -17.19
CA ASN A 8 13.36 8.52 -17.42
C ASN A 8 13.10 9.58 -16.34
N LYS A 9 12.28 9.27 -15.32
CA LYS A 9 11.94 10.21 -14.24
C LYS A 9 12.48 9.73 -12.90
N THR A 10 13.06 10.65 -12.13
CA THR A 10 13.42 10.40 -10.74
C THR A 10 12.17 10.30 -9.86
N SER A 11 12.27 9.64 -8.70
CA SER A 11 11.15 9.57 -7.74
C SER A 11 10.63 10.97 -7.38
N LYS A 12 11.54 11.92 -7.20
CA LYS A 12 11.23 13.32 -6.88
C LYS A 12 10.47 14.01 -8.01
N GLN A 13 10.86 13.80 -9.27
CA GLN A 13 10.12 14.33 -10.43
C GLN A 13 8.70 13.79 -10.48
N VAL A 14 8.51 12.48 -10.23
CA VAL A 14 7.17 11.87 -10.17
C VAL A 14 6.35 12.51 -9.04
N ALA A 15 6.92 12.70 -7.86
CA ALA A 15 6.24 13.35 -6.74
C ALA A 15 5.83 14.79 -7.06
N THR A 16 6.77 15.59 -7.61
CA THR A 16 6.53 16.98 -7.98
C THR A 16 5.43 17.10 -9.01
N GLU A 17 5.37 16.23 -10.02
CA GLU A 17 4.30 16.22 -11.01
C GLU A 17 2.92 15.90 -10.42
N ILE A 18 2.87 15.02 -9.41
CA ILE A 18 1.63 14.71 -8.69
C ILE A 18 1.19 15.95 -7.90
N ILE A 19 2.11 16.55 -7.16
CA ILE A 19 1.86 17.76 -6.37
C ILE A 19 1.35 18.88 -7.27
N GLU A 20 2.04 19.18 -8.36
CA GLU A 20 1.63 20.22 -9.32
C GLU A 20 0.25 19.97 -9.90
N SER A 21 -0.09 18.71 -10.21
CA SER A 21 -1.42 18.38 -10.71
C SER A 21 -2.51 18.54 -9.66
N LEU A 22 -2.22 18.26 -8.38
CA LEU A 22 -3.16 18.48 -7.27
C LEU A 22 -3.33 19.98 -6.98
N GLU A 23 -2.23 20.75 -6.96
CA GLU A 23 -2.23 22.21 -6.81
C GLU A 23 -3.05 22.88 -7.92
N GLN A 24 -2.85 22.48 -9.17
CA GLN A 24 -3.60 23.02 -10.31
C GLN A 24 -5.09 22.65 -10.27
N HIS A 25 -5.41 21.41 -9.89
CA HIS A 25 -6.80 20.95 -9.89
C HIS A 25 -7.65 21.65 -8.83
N TRP A 26 -7.12 21.83 -7.62
CA TRP A 26 -7.86 22.44 -6.50
C TRP A 26 -7.44 23.86 -6.14
N SER A 27 -6.50 24.47 -6.87
CA SER A 27 -5.96 25.81 -6.58
C SER A 27 -5.44 25.95 -5.14
N ILE A 28 -4.72 24.93 -4.66
CA ILE A 28 -4.10 24.88 -3.33
C ILE A 28 -2.57 25.01 -3.42
N ASP A 29 -1.92 25.37 -2.31
CA ASP A 29 -0.46 25.44 -2.18
C ASP A 29 0.05 24.29 -1.30
N LEU A 30 0.67 23.31 -1.94
CA LEU A 30 1.27 22.14 -1.31
C LEU A 30 2.80 22.27 -1.27
N LYS A 31 3.39 22.95 -2.26
CA LYS A 31 4.84 23.18 -2.37
C LYS A 31 5.37 23.95 -1.17
N SER A 32 4.65 24.94 -0.65
CA SER A 32 5.09 25.66 0.55
C SER A 32 5.11 24.79 1.80
N ILE A 33 4.23 23.78 1.90
CA ILE A 33 4.22 22.84 3.01
C ILE A 33 5.46 21.95 2.94
N ILE A 34 5.74 21.37 1.78
CA ILE A 34 6.81 20.40 1.59
C ILE A 34 8.21 21.04 1.66
N SER A 35 8.36 22.24 1.09
CA SER A 35 9.64 22.95 1.06
C SER A 35 9.99 23.66 2.36
N ASN A 36 9.08 23.70 3.35
CA ASN A 36 9.31 24.39 4.60
C ASN A 36 10.18 23.57 5.57
N GLU A 37 11.49 23.85 5.53
CA GLU A 37 12.49 23.21 6.40
C GLU A 37 12.31 23.49 7.89
N ALA A 38 11.53 24.51 8.27
CA ALA A 38 11.24 24.82 9.68
C ALA A 38 10.20 23.88 10.30
N ILE A 39 9.52 23.05 9.50
CA ILE A 39 8.54 22.08 9.96
C ILE A 39 9.17 20.68 9.96
N SER A 40 8.89 19.89 11.01
CA SER A 40 9.32 18.49 11.08
C SER A 40 8.74 17.68 9.91
N GLU A 41 9.42 16.61 9.49
CA GLU A 41 8.93 15.77 8.39
C GLU A 41 7.55 15.18 8.69
N GLU A 42 7.36 14.69 9.91
CA GLU A 42 6.09 14.16 10.40
C GLU A 42 4.95 15.20 10.30
N ASP A 43 5.22 16.45 10.70
CA ASP A 43 4.23 17.52 10.62
C ASP A 43 3.97 17.97 9.18
N ARG A 44 4.96 17.90 8.28
CA ARG A 44 4.74 18.15 6.85
C ARG A 44 3.78 17.11 6.26
N ILE A 45 3.92 15.83 6.62
CA ILE A 45 3.02 14.76 6.18
C ILE A 45 1.60 15.02 6.66
N LYS A 46 1.42 15.34 7.95
CA LYS A 46 0.10 15.65 8.54
C LYS A 46 -0.56 16.82 7.84
N ARG A 47 0.18 17.92 7.61
CA ARG A 47 -0.33 19.11 6.91
C ARG A 47 -0.64 18.83 5.45
N LEU A 48 0.20 18.06 4.76
CA LEU A 48 -0.02 17.66 3.37
C LEU A 48 -1.30 16.81 3.23
N ARG A 49 -1.47 15.82 4.12
CA ARG A 49 -2.69 15.00 4.25
C ARG A 49 -3.93 15.85 4.46
N ALA A 50 -3.92 16.69 5.49
CA ALA A 50 -5.05 17.54 5.82
C ALA A 50 -5.39 18.49 4.66
N LYS A 51 -4.40 19.10 4.00
CA LYS A 51 -4.64 20.06 2.91
C LYS A 51 -5.21 19.42 1.66
N ILE A 52 -4.69 18.26 1.27
CA ILE A 52 -5.23 17.49 0.14
C ILE A 52 -6.65 17.00 0.45
N LEU A 53 -6.87 16.50 1.67
CA LEU A 53 -8.18 16.01 2.07
C LEU A 53 -9.22 17.14 2.13
N GLU A 54 -8.89 18.27 2.75
CA GLU A 54 -9.75 19.47 2.81
C GLU A 54 -10.20 19.88 1.40
N ALA A 55 -9.26 19.95 0.44
CA ALA A 55 -9.55 20.31 -0.94
C ALA A 55 -10.43 19.28 -1.65
N ALA A 56 -10.13 17.98 -1.50
CA ALA A 56 -10.92 16.92 -2.11
C ALA A 56 -12.36 16.89 -1.58
N LEU A 57 -12.55 17.07 -0.26
CA LEU A 57 -13.86 17.10 0.35
C LEU A 57 -14.65 18.36 -0.02
N ALA A 58 -14.00 19.53 -0.07
CA ALA A 58 -14.62 20.76 -0.56
C ALA A 58 -15.09 20.63 -2.01
N GLY A 59 -14.29 20.03 -2.89
CA GLY A 59 -14.66 19.80 -4.30
C GLY A 59 -15.83 18.81 -4.47
N ILE A 60 -16.05 17.91 -3.51
CA ILE A 60 -17.24 17.05 -3.46
C ILE A 60 -18.47 17.85 -3.02
N ASP A 61 -18.32 18.70 -2.00
CA ASP A 61 -19.42 19.51 -1.47
C ASP A 61 -19.90 20.57 -2.47
N GLU A 62 -18.98 21.19 -3.21
CA GLU A 62 -19.29 22.10 -4.31
C GLU A 62 -20.05 21.39 -5.44
N PHE A 63 -19.57 20.20 -5.85
CA PHE A 63 -20.25 19.40 -6.87
C PHE A 63 -21.68 19.02 -6.45
N ASP A 64 -21.88 18.61 -5.20
CA ASP A 64 -23.21 18.27 -4.69
C ASP A 64 -24.14 19.50 -4.68
N ALA A 65 -23.63 20.66 -4.24
CA ALA A 65 -24.37 21.91 -4.23
C ALA A 65 -24.82 22.32 -5.65
N ASP A 66 -23.90 22.27 -6.62
CA ASP A 66 -24.18 22.59 -8.03
C ASP A 66 -25.19 21.62 -8.67
N ALA A 67 -25.14 20.34 -8.26
CA ALA A 67 -26.08 19.32 -8.70
C ALA A 67 -27.45 19.40 -8.00
N GLY A 68 -27.65 20.34 -7.07
CA GLY A 68 -28.85 20.44 -6.25
C GLY A 68 -29.06 19.24 -5.32
N ILE A 69 -27.99 18.49 -5.05
CA ILE A 69 -27.99 17.36 -4.13
C ILE A 69 -27.89 17.97 -2.72
N ALA A 70 -28.81 17.58 -1.84
CA ALA A 70 -28.73 18.00 -0.45
C ALA A 70 -27.32 17.67 0.09
N PRO A 71 -26.67 18.59 0.82
CA PRO A 71 -25.35 18.33 1.36
C PRO A 71 -25.37 16.96 2.03
N ARG A 72 -24.38 16.12 1.75
CA ARG A 72 -24.20 14.82 2.40
C ARG A 72 -23.99 15.13 3.89
N THR A 73 -25.09 15.27 4.60
CA THR A 73 -25.16 15.88 5.92
C THR A 73 -24.69 14.84 6.90
N GLY A 74 -23.51 15.10 7.42
CA GLY A 74 -22.80 14.31 8.39
C GLY A 74 -21.51 15.06 8.64
N GLN A 75 -21.20 15.29 9.92
CA GLN A 75 -19.82 15.52 10.31
C GLN A 75 -18.94 14.53 9.56
N TYR A 76 -17.78 14.97 9.07
CA TYR A 76 -16.81 14.08 8.48
C TYR A 76 -16.73 12.81 9.33
N ASP A 77 -16.59 11.63 8.71
CA ASP A 77 -16.43 10.44 9.53
C ASP A 77 -15.22 10.61 10.48
N THR A 78 -15.18 9.81 11.53
CA THR A 78 -14.12 9.93 12.56
C THR A 78 -12.71 9.86 11.98
N LEU A 79 -12.51 9.17 10.86
CA LEU A 79 -11.21 9.06 10.19
C LEU A 79 -10.85 10.37 9.47
N ALA A 80 -11.78 10.92 8.69
CA ALA A 80 -11.63 12.20 8.01
C ALA A 80 -11.42 13.33 9.02
N GLU A 81 -12.16 13.36 10.13
CA GLU A 81 -11.93 14.32 11.22
C GLU A 81 -10.53 14.17 11.81
N SER A 82 -10.08 12.93 12.05
CA SER A 82 -8.74 12.68 12.61
C SER A 82 -7.65 13.18 11.68
N VAL A 83 -7.77 12.94 10.37
CA VAL A 83 -6.83 13.45 9.37
C VAL A 83 -6.84 14.99 9.35
N LEU A 84 -8.02 15.62 9.36
CA LEU A 84 -8.16 17.08 9.33
C LEU A 84 -7.62 17.75 10.59
N ARG A 85 -7.72 17.09 11.76
CA ARG A 85 -7.08 17.55 13.01
C ARG A 85 -5.56 17.38 13.01
N GLY A 86 -5.01 16.62 12.07
CA GLY A 86 -3.59 16.30 12.01
C GLY A 86 -3.18 15.20 12.98
N ASP A 87 -4.11 14.32 13.37
CA ASP A 87 -3.79 13.16 14.20
C ASP A 87 -2.82 12.23 13.46
N ALA A 88 -1.96 11.55 14.20
CA ALA A 88 -1.05 10.56 13.62
C ALA A 88 -1.87 9.37 13.10
N ILE A 89 -1.93 9.22 11.77
CA ILE A 89 -2.50 8.05 11.12
C ILE A 89 -1.36 7.10 10.77
N GLU A 90 -1.25 6.04 11.56
CA GLU A 90 -0.22 4.99 11.43
C GLU A 90 -0.71 3.77 10.63
N ILE A 91 -1.87 3.88 9.98
CA ILE A 91 -2.51 2.80 9.23
C ILE A 91 -2.26 3.01 7.74
N GLU A 92 -1.54 2.09 7.11
CA GLU A 92 -1.47 1.99 5.65
C GLU A 92 -2.42 0.88 5.17
N PRO A 93 -3.61 1.25 4.64
CA PRO A 93 -4.67 0.29 4.33
C PRO A 93 -4.26 -0.72 3.26
N ASN A 94 -4.88 -1.90 3.30
CA ASN A 94 -4.69 -2.89 2.25
C ASN A 94 -5.31 -2.41 0.94
N PHE A 95 -4.93 -2.97 -0.19
CA PHE A 95 -5.67 -2.84 -1.44
C PHE A 95 -5.93 -4.21 -2.03
N SER A 96 -6.92 -4.32 -2.92
CA SER A 96 -7.27 -5.60 -3.53
C SER A 96 -7.20 -5.53 -5.05
N VAL A 97 -6.83 -6.66 -5.66
CA VAL A 97 -6.74 -6.86 -7.11
C VAL A 97 -7.40 -8.19 -7.47
N THR A 98 -7.81 -8.36 -8.73
CA THR A 98 -8.23 -9.67 -9.24
C THR A 98 -7.04 -10.64 -9.27
N GLU A 99 -7.29 -11.94 -9.19
CA GLU A 99 -6.25 -12.96 -9.34
C GLU A 99 -5.50 -12.85 -10.68
N HIS A 100 -6.21 -12.47 -11.75
CA HIS A 100 -5.59 -12.17 -13.04
C HIS A 100 -4.53 -11.06 -12.95
N ASN A 101 -4.89 -9.92 -12.34
CA ASN A 101 -3.96 -8.81 -12.17
C ASN A 101 -2.80 -9.17 -11.22
N TYR A 102 -3.09 -9.87 -10.12
CA TYR A 102 -2.08 -10.40 -9.21
C TYR A 102 -1.02 -11.24 -9.94
N ASN A 103 -1.45 -12.17 -10.80
CA ASN A 103 -0.55 -13.03 -11.58
C ASN A 103 0.35 -12.23 -12.54
N ILE A 104 -0.19 -11.19 -13.16
CA ILE A 104 0.60 -10.26 -13.99
C ILE A 104 1.63 -9.51 -13.12
N ILE A 105 1.19 -8.96 -11.99
CA ILE A 105 2.02 -8.14 -11.10
C ILE A 105 3.20 -8.97 -10.55
N CYS A 106 2.97 -10.22 -10.14
CA CYS A 106 4.03 -11.12 -9.69
C CYS A 106 5.05 -11.50 -10.79
N GLY A 107 4.67 -11.31 -12.06
CA GLY A 107 5.53 -11.50 -13.22
C GLY A 107 6.52 -10.34 -13.46
N TYR A 108 6.28 -9.16 -12.87
CA TYR A 108 7.12 -7.98 -13.11
C TYR A 108 8.56 -8.17 -12.60
N LYS A 109 9.50 -7.62 -13.37
CA LYS A 109 10.95 -7.62 -13.10
C LYS A 109 11.56 -6.31 -13.57
N GLY A 110 12.73 -5.95 -13.06
CA GLY A 110 13.45 -4.79 -13.56
C GLY A 110 12.64 -3.50 -13.38
N ALA A 111 12.64 -2.67 -14.42
CA ALA A 111 11.89 -1.42 -14.48
C ALA A 111 10.37 -1.58 -14.29
N ASP A 112 9.77 -2.74 -14.58
CA ASP A 112 8.32 -2.94 -14.40
C ASP A 112 7.90 -2.93 -12.93
N VAL A 113 8.78 -3.40 -12.03
CA VAL A 113 8.54 -3.33 -10.58
C VAL A 113 8.51 -1.87 -10.13
N TYR A 114 9.49 -1.09 -10.58
CA TYR A 114 9.53 0.36 -10.33
C TYR A 114 8.29 1.04 -10.94
N ASN A 115 7.99 0.79 -12.20
CA ASN A 115 6.84 1.39 -12.87
C ASN A 115 5.53 1.01 -12.18
N TYR A 116 5.32 -0.23 -11.73
CA TYR A 116 4.09 -0.62 -11.04
C TYR A 116 3.93 0.14 -9.72
N VAL A 117 4.94 0.07 -8.85
CA VAL A 117 4.93 0.68 -7.53
C VAL A 117 4.70 2.19 -7.61
N PHE A 118 5.31 2.85 -8.60
CA PHE A 118 5.25 4.31 -8.73
C PHE A 118 4.04 4.77 -9.54
N ASN A 119 3.51 3.96 -10.48
CA ASN A 119 2.23 4.27 -11.13
C ASN A 119 1.06 4.14 -10.15
N LEU A 120 1.21 3.46 -9.02
CA LEU A 120 0.19 3.41 -7.97
C LEU A 120 -0.15 4.81 -7.44
N SER A 121 0.84 5.71 -7.28
CA SER A 121 0.57 7.07 -6.82
C SER A 121 -0.23 7.89 -7.83
N LYS A 122 0.07 7.76 -9.14
CA LYS A 122 -0.71 8.40 -10.21
C LYS A 122 -2.16 7.90 -10.26
N ARG A 123 -2.38 6.63 -9.96
CA ARG A 123 -3.73 6.03 -9.87
C ARG A 123 -4.49 6.56 -8.66
N LEU A 124 -3.84 6.62 -7.50
CA LEU A 124 -4.41 7.19 -6.29
C LEU A 124 -4.69 8.69 -6.44
N GLU A 125 -3.85 9.41 -7.19
CA GLU A 125 -4.09 10.81 -7.57
C GLU A 125 -5.36 10.97 -8.40
N ALA A 126 -5.61 10.09 -9.37
CA ALA A 126 -6.86 10.13 -10.15
C ALA A 126 -8.08 9.81 -9.26
N MET A 127 -7.95 8.81 -8.38
CA MET A 127 -9.01 8.44 -7.42
C MET A 127 -9.33 9.58 -6.44
N SER A 128 -8.34 10.31 -5.93
CA SER A 128 -8.57 11.38 -4.95
C SER A 128 -9.34 12.57 -5.52
N LYS A 129 -9.36 12.72 -6.85
CA LYS A 129 -10.11 13.76 -7.59
C LYS A 129 -11.56 13.35 -7.91
N ALA A 130 -12.00 12.17 -7.50
CA ALA A 130 -13.34 11.70 -7.81
C ALA A 130 -14.43 12.44 -7.00
N GLN A 131 -15.44 12.96 -7.71
CA GLN A 131 -16.54 13.73 -7.11
C GLN A 131 -17.80 12.87 -6.86
N THR A 132 -17.89 11.70 -7.51
CA THR A 132 -19.01 10.77 -7.38
C THR A 132 -18.55 9.33 -7.10
N PRO A 133 -19.38 8.48 -6.46
CA PRO A 133 -19.07 7.06 -6.30
C PRO A 133 -18.83 6.33 -7.62
N GLY A 134 -19.53 6.72 -8.68
CA GLY A 134 -19.36 6.14 -10.00
C GLY A 134 -17.99 6.46 -10.60
N GLN A 135 -17.56 7.73 -10.49
CA GLN A 135 -16.23 8.15 -10.94
C GLN A 135 -15.13 7.43 -10.15
N LEU A 136 -15.24 7.37 -8.82
CA LEU A 136 -14.25 6.67 -8.00
C LEU A 136 -14.15 5.18 -8.37
N ALA A 137 -15.28 4.51 -8.62
CA ALA A 137 -15.28 3.12 -9.06
C ALA A 137 -14.61 2.92 -10.43
N VAL A 138 -14.83 3.84 -11.38
CA VAL A 138 -14.17 3.82 -12.70
C VAL A 138 -12.67 3.98 -12.56
N GLU A 139 -12.20 4.95 -11.76
CA GLU A 139 -10.77 5.16 -11.52
C GLU A 139 -10.13 3.96 -10.81
N THR A 140 -10.85 3.35 -9.86
CA THR A 140 -10.40 2.16 -9.13
C THR A 140 -10.15 0.97 -10.06
N ILE A 141 -11.10 0.67 -10.94
CA ILE A 141 -10.96 -0.44 -11.89
C ILE A 141 -9.94 -0.13 -12.98
N SER A 142 -9.90 1.13 -13.45
CA SER A 142 -8.89 1.57 -14.43
C SER A 142 -7.47 1.47 -13.88
N ALA A 143 -7.32 1.64 -12.56
CA ALA A 143 -6.09 1.39 -11.82
C ALA A 143 -5.74 -0.09 -11.65
N GLY A 144 -6.60 -1.01 -12.10
CA GLY A 144 -6.46 -2.46 -11.91
C GLY A 144 -6.75 -2.93 -10.49
N LEU A 145 -7.37 -2.09 -9.67
CA LEU A 145 -7.75 -2.38 -8.29
C LEU A 145 -9.24 -2.72 -8.19
N ILE A 146 -9.60 -3.34 -7.08
CA ILE A 146 -11.00 -3.59 -6.67
C ILE A 146 -11.38 -2.67 -5.52
N SER A 147 -10.45 -2.39 -4.61
CA SER A 147 -10.64 -1.49 -3.48
C SER A 147 -9.31 -0.96 -2.91
N VAL A 148 -9.42 0.11 -2.12
CA VAL A 148 -8.42 0.54 -1.13
C VAL A 148 -9.09 0.48 0.25
N GLY A 149 -8.56 -0.34 1.14
CA GLY A 149 -9.11 -0.71 2.44
C GLY A 149 -9.93 -2.00 2.41
N THR A 150 -9.90 -2.75 3.52
CA THR A 150 -10.67 -3.98 3.73
C THR A 150 -12.18 -3.75 3.77
N ALA A 151 -12.64 -2.65 4.38
CA ALA A 151 -14.06 -2.30 4.48
C ALA A 151 -14.70 -2.11 3.09
N TRP A 152 -14.05 -1.32 2.23
CA TRP A 152 -14.47 -1.17 0.84
C TRP A 152 -14.45 -2.52 0.11
N ALA A 153 -13.40 -3.32 0.29
CA ALA A 153 -13.30 -4.64 -0.34
C ALA A 153 -14.48 -5.55 0.02
N LYS A 154 -14.88 -5.60 1.29
CA LYS A 154 -15.99 -6.41 1.81
C LYS A 154 -17.33 -6.00 1.20
N LEU A 155 -17.60 -4.70 1.08
CA LEU A 155 -18.83 -4.18 0.50
C LEU A 155 -18.88 -4.44 -1.01
N THR A 156 -17.78 -4.17 -1.72
CA THR A 156 -17.64 -4.47 -3.15
C THR A 156 -17.82 -5.96 -3.41
N TRP A 157 -17.16 -6.82 -2.63
CA TRP A 157 -17.26 -8.28 -2.75
C TRP A 157 -18.69 -8.78 -2.57
N SER A 158 -19.37 -8.30 -1.54
CA SER A 158 -20.75 -8.69 -1.25
C SER A 158 -21.69 -8.29 -2.39
N ALA A 159 -21.53 -7.08 -2.94
CA ALA A 159 -22.32 -6.60 -4.07
C ALA A 159 -22.01 -7.39 -5.35
N TRP A 160 -20.73 -7.70 -5.60
CA TRP A 160 -20.30 -8.47 -6.76
C TRP A 160 -20.85 -9.89 -6.70
N ARG A 161 -20.56 -10.60 -5.62
CA ARG A 161 -20.81 -12.04 -5.56
C ARG A 161 -22.22 -12.39 -5.12
N THR A 162 -22.65 -11.85 -3.99
CA THR A 162 -23.97 -12.15 -3.43
C THR A 162 -25.04 -11.38 -4.19
N GLY A 163 -24.72 -10.15 -4.61
CA GLY A 163 -25.62 -9.31 -5.40
C GLY A 163 -25.61 -9.60 -6.90
N GLY A 164 -24.65 -10.37 -7.43
CA GLY A 164 -24.56 -10.73 -8.85
C GLY A 164 -24.29 -9.55 -9.79
N GLN A 165 -23.72 -8.46 -9.27
CA GLN A 165 -23.46 -7.26 -10.06
C GLN A 165 -22.20 -7.41 -10.91
N THR A 166 -22.05 -6.60 -11.96
CA THR A 166 -20.75 -6.48 -12.64
C THR A 166 -19.72 -5.86 -11.69
N LEU A 167 -18.42 -6.14 -11.88
CA LEU A 167 -17.36 -5.60 -11.02
C LEU A 167 -17.42 -4.07 -10.87
N LEU A 168 -17.69 -3.33 -11.96
CA LEU A 168 -17.86 -1.88 -11.91
C LEU A 168 -19.05 -1.44 -11.05
N GLN A 169 -20.19 -2.09 -11.24
CA GLN A 169 -21.38 -1.78 -10.46
C GLN A 169 -21.19 -2.15 -8.98
N ALA A 170 -20.55 -3.28 -8.70
CA ALA A 170 -20.21 -3.71 -7.36
C ALA A 170 -19.24 -2.77 -6.66
N CYS A 171 -18.19 -2.31 -7.36
CA CYS A 171 -17.24 -1.33 -6.84
C CYS A 171 -17.94 -0.01 -6.52
N ARG A 172 -18.83 0.47 -7.40
CA ARG A 172 -19.67 1.64 -7.15
C ARG A 172 -20.56 1.42 -5.92
N THR A 173 -21.22 0.29 -5.79
CA THR A 173 -22.04 -0.04 -4.60
C THR A 173 -21.18 -0.06 -3.35
N GLY A 174 -19.97 -0.62 -3.39
CA GLY A 174 -19.02 -0.60 -2.28
C GLY A 174 -18.67 0.81 -1.83
N VAL A 175 -18.33 1.71 -2.77
CA VAL A 175 -18.07 3.14 -2.46
C VAL A 175 -19.32 3.82 -1.89
N THR A 176 -20.49 3.58 -2.49
CA THR A 176 -21.74 4.19 -2.03
C THR A 176 -22.10 3.76 -0.61
N GLN A 177 -21.93 2.48 -0.28
CA GLN A 177 -22.22 1.95 1.05
C GLN A 177 -21.19 2.39 2.10
N LEU A 178 -19.91 2.47 1.72
CA LEU A 178 -18.87 3.00 2.61
C LEU A 178 -19.03 4.50 2.86
N GLY A 179 -19.49 5.24 1.84
CA GLY A 179 -19.49 6.69 1.80
C GLY A 179 -18.31 7.22 0.97
N LEU A 180 -18.61 8.12 0.01
CA LEU A 180 -17.56 8.64 -0.88
C LEU A 180 -16.45 9.37 -0.10
N LYS A 181 -16.83 10.23 0.87
CA LYS A 181 -15.85 11.00 1.64
C LYS A 181 -14.89 10.07 2.39
N THR A 182 -15.40 9.01 3.01
CA THR A 182 -14.62 7.96 3.67
C THR A 182 -13.66 7.27 2.70
N ALA A 183 -14.16 6.85 1.54
CA ALA A 183 -13.34 6.20 0.51
C ALA A 183 -12.20 7.12 0.01
N ILE A 184 -12.50 8.41 -0.20
CA ILE A 184 -11.52 9.42 -0.59
C ILE A 184 -10.47 9.65 0.50
N THR A 185 -10.88 9.70 1.78
CA THR A 185 -9.95 9.81 2.91
C THR A 185 -8.93 8.68 2.90
N VAL A 186 -9.37 7.43 2.73
CA VAL A 186 -8.50 6.25 2.65
C VAL A 186 -7.52 6.37 1.47
N VAL A 187 -7.99 6.82 0.29
CA VAL A 187 -7.14 7.06 -0.88
C VAL A 187 -6.08 8.14 -0.60
N VAL A 188 -6.46 9.24 0.03
CA VAL A 188 -5.56 10.36 0.35
C VAL A 188 -4.48 9.96 1.35
N ILE A 189 -4.81 9.12 2.35
CA ILE A 189 -3.83 8.59 3.32
C ILE A 189 -2.70 7.85 2.58
N VAL A 190 -3.04 6.94 1.67
CA VAL A 190 -2.04 6.17 0.88
C VAL A 190 -1.30 7.06 -0.11
N LEU A 191 -2.02 7.95 -0.81
CA LEU A 191 -1.43 8.86 -1.80
C LEU A 191 -0.34 9.71 -1.17
N THR A 192 -0.62 10.32 -0.02
CA THR A 192 0.33 11.18 0.69
C THR A 192 1.50 10.41 1.28
N ALA A 193 1.28 9.20 1.79
CA ALA A 193 2.37 8.32 2.22
C ALA A 193 3.36 8.08 1.06
N ILE A 194 2.83 7.76 -0.13
CA ILE A 194 3.68 7.55 -1.32
C ILE A 194 4.33 8.86 -1.76
N ILE A 195 3.61 9.99 -1.86
CA ILE A 195 4.21 11.29 -2.26
C ILE A 195 5.38 11.65 -1.34
N THR A 196 5.20 11.56 -0.03
CA THR A 196 6.26 11.83 0.94
C THR A 196 7.43 10.89 0.72
N TYR A 197 7.17 9.58 0.63
CA TYR A 197 8.22 8.62 0.32
C TYR A 197 8.99 9.02 -0.94
N LEU A 198 8.32 9.44 -2.00
CA LEU A 198 8.96 9.81 -3.26
C LEU A 198 9.83 11.09 -3.16
N LEU A 199 9.43 12.04 -2.31
CA LEU A 199 10.09 13.34 -2.10
C LEU A 199 11.38 13.26 -1.27
N ILE A 200 11.46 12.31 -0.33
CA ILE A 200 12.62 12.14 0.53
C ILE A 200 13.86 11.93 -0.36
N ASP A 201 14.80 12.88 -0.40
CA ASP A 201 16.00 12.83 -1.26
C ASP A 201 17.08 11.90 -0.67
N ASN A 202 16.64 10.72 -0.25
CA ASN A 202 17.45 9.78 0.47
C ASN A 202 17.80 8.58 -0.41
N PRO A 203 19.04 8.48 -0.92
CA PRO A 203 19.47 7.27 -1.58
C PRO A 203 19.57 6.19 -0.50
N LYS A 204 18.91 5.06 -0.73
CA LYS A 204 18.84 3.82 0.07
C LYS A 204 17.55 3.60 0.88
N LYS A 205 16.42 3.84 0.23
CA LYS A 205 15.06 3.59 0.74
C LYS A 205 14.32 2.55 -0.10
N ILE A 206 13.29 1.93 0.48
CA ILE A 206 12.48 0.89 -0.15
C ILE A 206 10.98 1.15 0.02
N LEU A 207 10.23 0.91 -1.05
CA LEU A 207 8.77 0.77 -1.04
C LEU A 207 8.46 -0.66 -1.44
N GLY A 208 7.93 -1.41 -0.50
CA GLY A 208 7.54 -2.79 -0.72
C GLY A 208 6.03 -2.95 -0.79
N VAL A 209 5.59 -3.78 -1.73
CA VAL A 209 4.23 -4.27 -1.85
C VAL A 209 4.25 -5.76 -1.57
N VAL A 210 3.45 -6.23 -0.63
CA VAL A 210 3.36 -7.65 -0.27
C VAL A 210 1.94 -8.14 -0.53
N PHE A 211 1.79 -9.18 -1.34
CA PHE A 211 0.52 -9.82 -1.63
C PHE A 211 0.33 -11.09 -0.81
N ASN A 212 -0.90 -11.29 -0.33
CA ASN A 212 -1.33 -12.48 0.39
C ASN A 212 -2.34 -13.28 -0.45
N ASN A 213 -1.87 -14.30 -1.15
CA ASN A 213 -2.70 -15.30 -1.82
C ASN A 213 -2.77 -16.58 -0.98
N THR A 214 -3.18 -16.43 0.28
CA THR A 214 -3.42 -17.54 1.23
C THR A 214 -4.79 -17.42 1.87
N ASP A 215 -5.23 -18.51 2.50
CA ASP A 215 -6.54 -18.59 3.17
C ASP A 215 -6.53 -17.97 4.59
N ASP A 216 -5.38 -17.49 5.06
CA ASP A 216 -5.20 -16.89 6.38
C ASP A 216 -4.93 -15.38 6.27
N HIS A 217 -5.41 -14.61 7.25
CA HIS A 217 -4.93 -13.24 7.44
C HIS A 217 -3.48 -13.32 7.91
N LEU A 218 -2.63 -12.43 7.43
CA LEU A 218 -1.24 -12.38 7.82
C LEU A 218 -0.99 -11.22 8.79
N VAL A 219 -0.21 -11.51 9.83
CA VAL A 219 0.26 -10.55 10.83
C VAL A 219 1.77 -10.59 10.97
N VAL A 220 2.34 -9.46 11.34
CA VAL A 220 3.71 -9.33 11.85
C VAL A 220 3.57 -8.93 13.31
N ASN A 221 3.68 -9.90 14.21
CA ASN A 221 3.31 -9.70 15.61
C ASN A 221 4.16 -8.61 16.25
N ASN A 222 3.52 -7.66 16.95
CA ASN A 222 4.19 -6.59 17.69
C ASN A 222 5.21 -5.79 16.84
N TRP A 223 4.98 -5.59 15.54
CA TRP A 223 5.95 -4.99 14.62
C TRP A 223 6.50 -3.61 15.06
N LYS A 224 5.72 -2.83 15.82
CA LYS A 224 6.15 -1.52 16.38
C LYS A 224 7.14 -1.64 17.55
N ASN A 225 7.29 -2.83 18.14
CA ASN A 225 8.10 -3.06 19.33
C ASN A 225 9.38 -3.84 19.00
N SER A 226 10.47 -3.58 19.74
CA SER A 226 11.80 -4.19 19.53
C SER A 226 11.90 -5.71 19.75
N GLY A 227 10.81 -6.35 20.19
CA GLY A 227 10.69 -7.81 20.32
C GLY A 227 9.60 -8.42 19.44
N GLY A 228 9.10 -7.68 18.45
CA GLY A 228 8.15 -8.17 17.47
C GLY A 228 8.79 -8.96 16.33
N ASP A 229 7.96 -9.35 15.37
CA ASP A 229 8.33 -10.10 14.17
C ASP A 229 8.91 -9.22 13.05
N LEU A 230 9.23 -7.95 13.34
CA LEU A 230 9.93 -7.04 12.44
C LEU A 230 11.30 -6.70 13.04
N TYR A 231 12.36 -6.98 12.28
CA TYR A 231 13.73 -6.61 12.64
C TYR A 231 14.35 -5.75 11.55
N MET A 232 14.80 -4.56 11.94
CA MET A 232 15.60 -3.67 11.10
C MET A 232 17.06 -3.76 11.54
N GLU A 233 17.93 -4.32 10.69
CA GLU A 233 19.37 -4.27 10.93
C GLU A 233 19.85 -2.83 10.77
N HIS A 234 19.42 -2.17 9.68
CA HIS A 234 19.73 -0.79 9.36
C HIS A 234 18.49 -0.06 8.85
N GLY A 235 18.36 1.22 9.20
CA GLY A 235 17.21 2.03 8.84
C GLY A 235 16.06 1.95 9.85
N VAL A 236 14.90 2.42 9.41
CA VAL A 236 13.66 2.44 10.17
C VAL A 236 12.49 2.12 9.25
N MET A 237 11.48 1.42 9.78
CA MET A 237 10.20 1.26 9.11
C MET A 237 9.38 2.52 9.37
N VAL A 238 9.18 3.33 8.32
CA VAL A 238 8.46 4.61 8.44
C VAL A 238 6.97 4.38 8.45
N ASN A 239 6.50 3.48 7.58
CA ASN A 239 5.09 3.15 7.41
C ASN A 239 4.96 1.65 7.14
N PHE A 240 3.91 1.04 7.67
CA PHE A 240 3.69 -0.40 7.57
C PHE A 240 2.21 -0.70 7.35
N MET A 241 1.94 -1.69 6.51
CA MET A 241 0.58 -2.13 6.21
C MET A 241 -0.16 -2.56 7.48
N GLU A 242 -1.35 -2.01 7.66
CA GLU A 242 -2.22 -2.32 8.78
C GLU A 242 -3.65 -2.05 8.34
N ASP A 243 -4.57 -2.97 8.64
CA ASP A 243 -5.99 -2.83 8.33
C ASP A 243 -6.81 -3.67 9.29
N HIS A 244 -8.08 -3.32 9.46
CA HIS A 244 -9.03 -4.05 10.28
C HIS A 244 -9.41 -5.35 9.59
N ALA A 245 -9.29 -6.49 10.28
CA ALA A 245 -9.44 -7.80 9.69
C ALA A 245 -10.70 -7.89 8.85
N ASP A 246 -11.86 -7.48 9.39
CA ASP A 246 -13.17 -7.55 8.73
C ASP A 246 -13.69 -6.20 8.23
N GLY A 247 -12.85 -5.18 8.20
CA GLY A 247 -13.22 -3.81 7.80
C GLY A 247 -14.06 -3.06 8.83
N ASP A 248 -14.39 -3.69 9.95
CA ASP A 248 -15.09 -3.07 11.09
C ASP A 248 -14.05 -2.57 12.11
N LEU A 249 -14.24 -1.38 12.68
CA LEU A 249 -13.26 -0.73 13.58
C LEU A 249 -12.97 -1.52 14.88
N ASP A 250 -13.88 -2.41 15.27
CA ASP A 250 -13.75 -3.30 16.41
C ASP A 250 -13.06 -4.63 16.07
N SER A 251 -12.86 -4.92 14.78
CA SER A 251 -12.15 -6.11 14.34
C SER A 251 -10.63 -5.95 14.54
N PRO A 252 -9.90 -7.05 14.83
CA PRO A 252 -8.47 -6.99 15.09
C PRO A 252 -7.68 -6.39 13.92
N LEU A 253 -6.60 -5.68 14.24
CA LEU A 253 -5.66 -5.20 13.23
C LEU A 253 -4.80 -6.35 12.70
N ILE A 254 -4.65 -6.38 11.39
CA ILE A 254 -3.81 -7.33 10.65
C ILE A 254 -2.96 -6.58 9.63
N GLN A 255 -1.89 -7.21 9.16
CA GLN A 255 -1.03 -6.60 8.13
C GLN A 255 -1.64 -6.80 6.74
N ILE A 256 -2.06 -8.02 6.41
CA ILE A 256 -2.63 -8.31 5.07
C ILE A 256 -3.80 -9.28 5.20
N ARG A 257 -4.97 -8.90 4.68
CA ARG A 257 -6.16 -9.76 4.65
C ARG A 257 -5.91 -11.04 3.83
N LYS A 258 -6.57 -12.13 4.22
CA LYS A 258 -6.67 -13.34 3.39
C LYS A 258 -7.34 -13.03 2.07
N ARG A 259 -7.06 -13.83 1.05
CA ARG A 259 -7.76 -13.73 -0.23
C ARG A 259 -9.26 -13.95 -0.09
N TYR A 260 -10.03 -13.37 -1.00
CA TYR A 260 -11.35 -13.91 -1.31
C TYR A 260 -11.21 -14.95 -2.41
N PHE A 261 -11.49 -16.20 -2.07
CA PHE A 261 -11.27 -17.34 -2.94
C PHE A 261 -12.52 -18.21 -3.05
N PHE A 262 -12.85 -18.58 -4.29
CA PHE A 262 -13.91 -19.54 -4.59
C PHE A 262 -13.31 -20.89 -4.96
N GLU A 263 -12.69 -20.93 -6.13
CA GLU A 263 -12.02 -22.09 -6.68
C GLU A 263 -10.82 -21.66 -7.52
N ALA A 264 -9.95 -22.62 -7.82
CA ALA A 264 -8.73 -22.34 -8.56
C ALA A 264 -9.05 -21.83 -9.98
N GLY A 265 -8.52 -20.66 -10.33
CA GLY A 265 -8.71 -20.07 -11.66
C GLY A 265 -10.02 -19.30 -11.85
N ASP A 266 -10.82 -19.14 -10.79
CA ASP A 266 -12.01 -18.30 -10.83
C ASP A 266 -11.61 -16.82 -11.06
N PRO A 267 -12.12 -16.16 -12.11
CA PRO A 267 -11.78 -14.77 -12.42
C PRO A 267 -12.24 -13.79 -11.32
N ASP A 268 -13.16 -14.21 -10.47
CA ASP A 268 -13.68 -13.41 -9.37
C ASP A 268 -12.80 -13.51 -8.12
N ASN A 269 -11.75 -14.33 -8.08
CA ASN A 269 -10.84 -14.36 -6.92
C ASN A 269 -10.19 -12.98 -6.68
N CYS A 270 -10.21 -12.51 -5.42
CA CYS A 270 -9.55 -11.26 -5.01
C CYS A 270 -8.35 -11.54 -4.13
N ILE A 271 -7.21 -10.93 -4.47
CA ILE A 271 -5.98 -11.02 -3.70
C ILE A 271 -5.70 -9.66 -3.05
N PHE A 272 -5.33 -9.67 -1.78
CA PHE A 272 -5.01 -8.47 -1.03
C PHE A 272 -3.51 -8.21 -1.03
N GLY A 273 -3.15 -6.92 -1.12
CA GLY A 273 -1.80 -6.41 -1.00
C GLY A 273 -1.70 -5.36 0.10
N GLY A 274 -0.56 -5.33 0.79
CA GLY A 274 -0.19 -4.27 1.73
C GLY A 274 1.07 -3.54 1.28
N ILE A 275 1.24 -2.31 1.74
CA ILE A 275 2.39 -1.45 1.41
C ILE A 275 3.23 -1.20 2.66
N TYR A 276 4.55 -1.24 2.53
CA TYR A 276 5.46 -0.78 3.57
C TYR A 276 6.57 0.12 3.01
N PHE A 277 7.14 0.94 3.89
CA PHE A 277 8.18 1.90 3.56
C PHE A 277 9.32 1.79 4.57
N GLY A 278 10.48 1.39 4.08
CA GLY A 278 11.72 1.44 4.84
C GLY A 278 12.58 2.61 4.38
N ASP A 279 13.07 3.40 5.31
CA ASP A 279 14.08 4.43 5.04
C ASP A 279 15.38 4.13 5.77
N ARG A 280 16.49 4.73 5.33
CA ARG A 280 17.77 4.61 6.03
C ARG A 280 17.83 5.56 7.23
N ASN A 281 18.68 5.20 8.20
CA ASN A 281 19.06 6.10 9.29
C ASN A 281 20.14 7.07 8.80
N VAL A 282 20.39 8.14 9.57
CA VAL A 282 21.50 9.06 9.33
C VAL A 282 22.84 8.30 9.29
N GLY A 283 23.62 8.47 8.22
CA GLY A 283 24.95 7.87 8.04
C GLY A 283 25.10 7.02 6.77
N LEU A 284 26.23 6.31 6.65
CA LEU A 284 26.56 5.44 5.49
C LEU A 284 25.88 4.06 5.59
N ARG A 285 24.60 4.03 5.94
CA ARG A 285 23.80 2.80 6.09
C ARG A 285 22.58 2.86 5.17
N GLY A 286 22.08 1.69 4.79
CA GLY A 286 20.90 1.55 3.96
C GLY A 286 19.61 1.33 4.75
N SER A 287 18.58 0.82 4.07
CA SER A 287 17.38 0.26 4.70
C SER A 287 17.37 -1.25 4.50
N GLU A 288 17.51 -2.00 5.58
CA GLU A 288 17.73 -3.45 5.56
C GLU A 288 17.03 -4.10 6.75
N GLY A 289 16.22 -5.12 6.47
CA GLY A 289 15.47 -5.80 7.52
C GLY A 289 14.88 -7.14 7.08
N VAL A 290 14.32 -7.84 8.05
CA VAL A 290 13.52 -9.05 7.87
C VAL A 290 12.24 -8.92 8.68
N MET A 291 11.13 -9.35 8.09
CA MET A 291 9.84 -9.42 8.75
C MET A 291 9.27 -10.84 8.64
N ILE A 292 8.56 -11.29 9.67
CA ILE A 292 7.90 -12.59 9.67
C ILE A 292 6.39 -12.38 9.60
N PHE A 293 5.81 -12.80 8.49
CA PHE A 293 4.37 -12.93 8.34
C PHE A 293 3.92 -14.27 8.93
N SER A 294 3.01 -14.22 9.89
CA SER A 294 2.38 -15.37 10.52
C SER A 294 0.87 -15.34 10.28
N SER A 295 0.23 -16.51 10.22
CA SER A 295 -1.23 -16.58 10.21
C SER A 295 -1.82 -15.95 11.47
N TYR A 296 -2.87 -15.14 11.32
CA TYR A 296 -3.56 -14.54 12.45
C TYR A 296 -4.35 -15.60 13.23
N GLY A 297 -4.14 -15.66 14.55
CA GLY A 297 -4.90 -16.55 15.45
C GLY A 297 -4.59 -18.04 15.32
N ASN A 298 -3.60 -18.43 14.52
CA ASN A 298 -3.14 -19.82 14.39
C ASN A 298 -1.65 -19.88 13.98
N ASN A 299 -1.08 -21.08 13.88
CA ASN A 299 0.33 -21.29 13.52
C ASN A 299 0.51 -21.98 12.14
N ASN A 300 -0.45 -21.82 11.22
CA ASN A 300 -0.46 -22.53 9.94
C ASN A 300 0.66 -22.06 9.00
N ILE A 301 0.91 -20.76 8.97
CA ILE A 301 1.87 -20.10 8.08
C ILE A 301 2.82 -19.28 8.92
N LYS A 302 4.12 -19.41 8.62
CA LYS A 302 5.17 -18.51 9.09
C LYS A 302 6.17 -18.34 7.97
N VAL A 303 6.25 -17.15 7.41
CA VAL A 303 7.09 -16.83 6.24
C VAL A 303 7.93 -15.61 6.58
N ALA A 304 9.23 -15.74 6.41
CA ALA A 304 10.14 -14.61 6.52
C ALA A 304 10.31 -13.94 5.16
N HIS A 305 10.24 -12.62 5.16
CA HIS A 305 10.49 -11.75 4.03
C HIS A 305 11.64 -10.81 4.38
N GLN A 306 12.75 -10.93 3.66
CA GLN A 306 13.94 -10.11 3.83
C GLN A 306 14.05 -9.13 2.68
N PHE A 307 14.40 -7.88 2.99
CA PHE A 307 14.74 -6.86 2.02
C PHE A 307 16.02 -6.15 2.43
N ALA A 308 16.81 -5.74 1.43
CA ALA A 308 18.05 -5.03 1.64
C ALA A 308 18.30 -4.01 0.55
N VAL A 309 18.50 -2.76 0.97
CA VAL A 309 18.97 -1.65 0.15
C VAL A 309 20.24 -1.07 0.78
N PRO A 310 21.36 -1.81 0.77
CA PRO A 310 22.61 -1.42 1.42
C PRO A 310 23.24 -0.18 0.78
N TYR A 311 24.08 0.52 1.55
CA TYR A 311 24.80 1.68 1.04
C TYR A 311 25.82 1.31 -0.05
N THR A 312 26.64 0.27 0.18
CA THR A 312 27.76 -0.11 -0.70
C THR A 312 27.57 -1.39 -1.50
N ASN A 313 26.62 -2.24 -1.12
CA ASN A 313 26.40 -3.54 -1.75
C ASN A 313 25.22 -3.50 -2.73
N ASP A 314 25.01 -4.60 -3.45
CA ASP A 314 23.82 -4.76 -4.28
C ASP A 314 22.57 -4.96 -3.41
N ASN A 315 21.49 -4.32 -3.86
CA ASN A 315 20.13 -4.49 -3.36
C ASN A 315 19.67 -5.93 -3.58
N GLY A 316 18.80 -6.41 -2.70
CA GLY A 316 18.22 -7.72 -2.88
C GLY A 316 17.11 -8.02 -1.90
N THR A 317 16.50 -9.16 -2.11
CA THR A 317 15.43 -9.69 -1.29
C THR A 317 15.58 -11.20 -1.17
N ASN A 318 14.97 -11.75 -0.14
CA ASN A 318 14.88 -13.18 0.07
C ASN A 318 13.57 -13.52 0.77
N MET A 319 13.08 -14.74 0.55
CA MET A 319 11.91 -15.26 1.26
C MET A 319 12.15 -16.71 1.62
N ARG A 320 11.56 -17.14 2.73
CA ARG A 320 11.57 -18.55 3.13
C ARG A 320 10.43 -18.87 4.07
N LYS A 321 10.06 -20.15 4.12
CA LYS A 321 9.21 -20.66 5.18
C LYS A 321 10.01 -20.80 6.48
N ILE A 322 9.38 -20.54 7.61
CA ILE A 322 9.95 -20.67 8.93
C ILE A 322 9.29 -21.85 9.65
N ASN A 323 10.12 -22.73 10.19
CA ASN A 323 9.67 -23.84 11.03
C ASN A 323 10.16 -23.61 12.46
N GLY A 324 9.25 -23.23 13.35
CA GLY A 324 9.55 -23.04 14.77
C GLY A 324 10.02 -21.63 15.18
N PRO A 325 10.63 -21.51 16.37
CA PRO A 325 11.17 -20.25 16.87
C PRO A 325 12.44 -19.85 16.11
N VAL A 326 12.64 -18.55 15.93
CA VAL A 326 13.79 -18.00 15.22
C VAL A 326 14.30 -16.75 15.94
N ASP A 327 15.62 -16.58 15.92
CA ASP A 327 16.30 -15.34 16.31
C ASP A 327 16.38 -14.42 15.08
N LEU A 328 15.72 -13.26 15.13
CA LEU A 328 15.60 -12.37 13.96
C LEU A 328 16.94 -11.83 13.45
N PRO A 329 17.90 -11.39 14.29
CA PRO A 329 19.22 -10.99 13.82
C PRO A 329 19.97 -12.11 13.08
N SER A 330 19.94 -13.33 13.61
CA SER A 330 20.56 -14.49 12.96
C SER A 330 19.87 -14.83 11.65
N LEU A 331 18.53 -14.83 11.64
CA LEU A 331 17.72 -15.08 10.45
C LEU A 331 17.99 -14.03 9.37
N PHE A 332 18.07 -12.74 9.73
CA PHE A 332 18.41 -11.68 8.81
C PHE A 332 19.74 -11.97 8.12
N ARG A 333 20.81 -12.25 8.88
CA ARG A 333 22.14 -12.53 8.32
C ARG A 333 22.15 -13.75 7.40
N GLU A 334 21.46 -14.82 7.79
CA GLU A 334 21.33 -16.03 6.97
C GLU A 334 20.67 -15.70 5.63
N MET A 335 19.51 -15.02 5.67
CA MET A 335 18.77 -14.66 4.47
C MET A 335 19.50 -13.62 3.62
N TYR A 336 20.22 -12.69 4.25
CA TYR A 336 20.98 -11.63 3.59
C TYR A 336 22.05 -12.19 2.65
N ASN A 337 22.74 -13.25 3.07
CA ASN A 337 23.79 -13.88 2.25
C ASN A 337 23.22 -14.61 1.03
N GLY A 338 21.97 -15.08 1.10
CA GLY A 338 21.25 -15.74 0.00
C GLY A 338 20.36 -14.80 -0.83
N ARG A 339 20.38 -13.49 -0.56
CA ARG A 339 19.49 -12.54 -1.24
C ARG A 339 19.79 -12.44 -2.73
N ASN A 340 18.76 -12.14 -3.52
CA ASN A 340 18.88 -11.92 -4.96
C ASN A 340 17.94 -10.79 -5.40
N THR A 341 18.07 -10.33 -6.65
CA THR A 341 17.13 -9.36 -7.24
C THR A 341 15.74 -9.96 -7.42
N ARG A 342 15.68 -11.28 -7.61
CA ARG A 342 14.44 -12.06 -7.61
C ARG A 342 14.64 -13.40 -6.92
N VAL A 343 13.69 -13.72 -6.04
CA VAL A 343 13.48 -15.04 -5.45
C VAL A 343 12.09 -15.52 -5.87
N ASP A 344 12.00 -16.78 -6.29
CA ASP A 344 10.76 -17.45 -6.70
C ASP A 344 10.93 -18.93 -6.39
N ILE A 345 10.46 -19.35 -5.22
CA ILE A 345 10.71 -20.68 -4.68
C ILE A 345 9.40 -21.35 -4.26
N ASN A 346 9.38 -22.68 -4.31
CA ASN A 346 8.30 -23.48 -3.73
C ASN A 346 8.81 -24.12 -2.44
N GLU A 347 8.22 -23.77 -1.30
CA GLU A 347 8.63 -24.27 0.00
C GLU A 347 7.43 -24.58 0.89
N GLY A 348 7.34 -25.83 1.36
CA GLY A 348 6.36 -26.25 2.36
C GLY A 348 4.88 -26.00 1.97
N GLY A 349 4.53 -26.21 0.70
CA GLY A 349 3.17 -26.01 0.18
C GLY A 349 2.84 -24.59 -0.26
N TYR A 350 3.84 -23.70 -0.29
CA TYR A 350 3.67 -22.32 -0.71
C TYR A 350 4.66 -21.96 -1.82
N ARG A 351 4.24 -21.13 -2.75
CA ARG A 351 5.11 -20.36 -3.63
C ARG A 351 5.42 -19.02 -2.97
N LEU A 352 6.70 -18.77 -2.73
CA LEU A 352 7.22 -17.54 -2.15
C LEU A 352 7.99 -16.79 -3.22
N LEU A 353 7.56 -15.56 -3.52
CA LEU A 353 8.12 -14.76 -4.59
C LEU A 353 8.45 -13.37 -4.06
N SER A 354 9.64 -12.87 -4.33
CA SER A 354 9.99 -11.49 -4.07
C SER A 354 10.93 -10.96 -5.14
N THR A 355 10.69 -9.74 -5.62
CA THR A 355 11.47 -9.11 -6.68
C THR A 355 11.72 -7.65 -6.35
N VAL A 356 12.98 -7.22 -6.41
CA VAL A 356 13.36 -5.79 -6.41
C VAL A 356 13.58 -5.30 -7.85
N ASN A 357 13.36 -4.02 -8.09
CA ASN A 357 13.48 -3.44 -9.43
C ASN A 357 14.91 -3.42 -9.99
N ASP A 358 15.93 -3.26 -9.15
CA ASP A 358 17.31 -3.13 -9.63
C ASP A 358 18.32 -3.58 -8.55
N PRO A 359 19.36 -4.36 -8.90
CA PRO A 359 20.47 -4.66 -7.97
C PRO A 359 21.21 -3.42 -7.49
N ARG A 360 21.15 -2.28 -8.21
CA ARG A 360 21.87 -1.05 -7.88
C ARG A 360 20.91 0.14 -7.84
N GLY A 361 21.35 1.20 -7.16
CA GLY A 361 20.57 2.44 -7.04
C GLY A 361 20.15 2.78 -5.61
N GLY A 362 19.37 3.84 -5.49
CA GLY A 362 18.98 4.46 -4.22
C GLY A 362 17.51 4.32 -3.84
N VAL A 363 16.60 4.23 -4.81
CA VAL A 363 15.17 4.08 -4.52
C VAL A 363 14.70 2.76 -5.10
N VAL A 364 14.30 1.84 -4.21
CA VAL A 364 13.96 0.47 -4.60
C VAL A 364 12.47 0.24 -4.48
N GLY A 365 11.86 -0.26 -5.55
CA GLY A 365 10.54 -0.86 -5.52
C GLY A 365 10.69 -2.37 -5.30
N LEU A 366 9.85 -2.94 -4.44
CA LEU A 366 9.80 -4.37 -4.17
C LEU A 366 8.37 -4.89 -4.31
N ILE A 367 8.22 -6.04 -4.96
CA ILE A 367 6.97 -6.83 -4.96
C ILE A 367 7.27 -8.18 -4.35
N ALA A 368 6.56 -8.54 -3.29
CA ALA A 368 6.56 -9.86 -2.69
C ALA A 368 5.16 -10.49 -2.74
N ALA A 369 5.11 -11.81 -2.75
CA ALA A 369 3.89 -12.59 -2.76
C ALA A 369 4.07 -13.89 -1.96
N ILE A 370 3.09 -14.17 -1.12
CA ILE A 370 2.96 -15.43 -0.37
C ILE A 370 1.73 -16.14 -0.94
N GLN A 371 1.95 -17.25 -1.62
CA GLN A 371 0.89 -17.97 -2.32
C GLN A 371 0.80 -19.41 -1.85
N LYS A 372 -0.40 -19.85 -1.49
CA LYS A 372 -0.66 -21.27 -1.24
C LYS A 372 -0.67 -22.02 -2.57
N ASN A 373 0.06 -23.14 -2.65
CA ASN A 373 0.00 -24.00 -3.83
C ASN A 373 -1.34 -24.74 -3.84
N SER A 374 -1.96 -24.77 -5.02
CA SER A 374 -3.25 -25.42 -5.28
C SER A 374 -3.21 -26.92 -5.07
#